data_AF-A0A939AJX4-F1
#
_entry.id   AF-A0A939AJX4-F1
#
_cell.length_a   1.000
_cell.length_b   1.000
_cell.length_c   1.000
_cell.angle_alpha   90.00
_cell.angle_beta   90.00
_cell.angle_gamma   90.00
#
_symmetry.space_group_name_H-M   'P 1'
#
loop_
_entity.id
_entity.type
_entity.pdbx_description
1 polymer ?
#
loop_
_entity_poly.entity_id
_entity_poly.type
_entity_poly.pdbx_seq_one_letter_code
_entity_poly.pdbx_strand_id
1 'polypeptide(L)'
;MTLFENLPPKVIRFNLGARLTLSIGASIILVSVALFVWLYQLQEKQAMEQVEVQASALLTEMMIVRDWVAEYGDVWTTQPGELYVEGRDGFYRKSPGMVTKEISLLTNSRENFQFHITSLDLKNPENAPDSFELHALMEG
;
A
#
# COMPACT_ATOMS: atom_id res chain seq x y z
N MET A 1 61.37 -16.51 38.64
CA MET A 1 61.63 -17.45 37.53
C MET A 1 60.46 -18.43 37.48
N THR A 2 59.44 -18.12 36.70
CA THR A 2 58.34 -19.05 36.37
C THR A 2 58.08 -18.92 34.88
N LEU A 3 58.13 -20.07 34.23
CA LEU A 3 58.12 -20.29 32.79
C LEU A 3 56.77 -19.90 32.19
N PHE A 4 56.74 -18.88 31.34
CA PHE A 4 55.68 -18.75 30.34
C PHE A 4 56.01 -19.74 29.23
N GLU A 5 55.38 -20.91 29.30
CA GLU A 5 55.45 -21.95 28.29
C GLU A 5 54.73 -21.44 27.03
N ASN A 6 55.52 -21.05 26.03
CA ASN A 6 55.04 -20.68 24.70
C ASN A 6 54.41 -21.93 24.05
N LEU A 7 53.08 -22.04 24.12
CA LEU A 7 52.33 -23.03 23.34
C LEU A 7 52.58 -22.79 21.85
N PRO A 8 52.98 -23.82 21.08
CA PRO A 8 53.23 -23.66 19.66
C PRO A 8 51.93 -23.31 18.92
N PRO A 9 51.96 -22.45 17.88
CA PRO A 9 50.76 -22.12 17.13
C PRO A 9 50.21 -23.39 16.47
N LYS A 10 48.93 -23.69 16.73
CA LYS A 10 48.23 -24.83 16.15
C LYS A 10 48.04 -24.59 14.65
N VAL A 11 48.97 -25.09 13.85
CA VAL A 11 48.94 -24.95 12.38
C VAL A 11 47.89 -25.92 11.83
N ILE A 12 46.72 -25.40 11.46
CA ILE A 12 45.62 -26.20 10.89
C ILE A 12 46.06 -26.68 9.49
N ARG A 13 46.38 -27.96 9.36
CA ARG A 13 46.71 -28.58 8.07
C ARG A 13 45.43 -29.10 7.41
N PHE A 14 44.95 -28.39 6.40
CA PHE A 14 43.76 -28.79 5.64
C PHE A 14 44.10 -29.91 4.62
N ASN A 15 43.37 -31.04 4.70
CA ASN A 15 43.37 -32.08 3.67
C ASN A 15 42.74 -31.58 2.36
N LEU A 16 43.10 -32.18 1.23
CA LEU A 16 42.64 -31.78 -0.11
C LEU A 16 41.10 -31.68 -0.19
N GLY A 17 40.38 -32.65 0.38
CA GLY A 17 38.92 -32.63 0.45
C GLY A 17 38.37 -31.42 1.23
N ALA A 18 39.00 -31.05 2.35
CA ALA A 18 38.56 -29.90 3.14
C ALA A 18 38.75 -28.56 2.39
N ARG A 19 39.82 -28.42 1.61
CA ARG A 19 40.04 -27.23 0.76
C ARG A 19 38.97 -27.12 -0.32
N LEU A 20 38.61 -28.24 -0.96
CA LEU A 20 37.60 -28.29 -2.01
C LEU A 20 36.18 -28.02 -1.47
N THR A 21 35.82 -28.59 -0.33
CA THR A 21 34.53 -28.32 0.31
C THR A 21 34.39 -26.85 0.71
N LEU A 22 35.46 -26.25 1.26
CA LEU A 22 35.47 -24.82 1.60
C LEU A 22 35.33 -23.94 0.36
N SER A 23 36.02 -24.25 -0.74
CA SER A 23 35.91 -23.45 -1.96
C SER A 23 34.51 -23.53 -2.58
N ILE A 24 33.91 -24.72 -2.63
CA ILE A 24 32.54 -24.87 -3.17
C ILE A 24 31.54 -24.15 -2.28
N GLY A 25 31.64 -24.32 -0.95
CA GLY A 25 30.77 -23.64 0.00
C GLY A 25 30.90 -22.11 -0.11
N ALA A 26 32.12 -21.59 -0.21
CA ALA A 26 32.37 -20.16 -0.38
C ALA A 26 31.77 -19.62 -1.69
N SER A 27 31.90 -20.36 -2.79
CA SER A 27 31.31 -19.97 -4.07
C SER A 27 29.78 -19.95 -4.01
N ILE A 28 29.16 -20.95 -3.38
CA ILE A 28 27.69 -20.99 -3.21
C ILE A 28 27.24 -19.79 -2.37
N ILE A 29 27.89 -19.53 -1.24
CA ILE A 29 27.57 -18.39 -0.37
C ILE A 29 27.68 -17.07 -1.15
N LEU A 30 28.75 -16.89 -1.92
CA LEU A 30 28.96 -15.68 -2.71
C LEU A 30 27.84 -15.46 -3.73
N VAL A 31 27.46 -16.51 -4.47
CA VAL A 31 26.36 -16.45 -5.43
C VAL A 31 25.03 -16.18 -4.74
N SER A 32 24.76 -16.85 -3.61
CA SER A 32 23.54 -16.62 -2.83
C SER A 32 23.44 -15.18 -2.34
N VAL A 33 24.52 -14.62 -1.78
CA VAL A 33 24.55 -13.22 -1.33
C VAL A 33 24.28 -12.27 -2.49
N ALA A 34 24.93 -12.47 -3.64
CA ALA A 34 24.71 -11.65 -4.82
C ALA A 34 23.24 -11.67 -5.29
N LEU A 35 22.62 -12.86 -5.32
CA LEU A 35 21.20 -13.01 -5.65
C LEU A 35 20.30 -12.31 -4.63
N PHE A 36 20.56 -12.43 -3.34
CA PHE A 36 19.76 -11.75 -2.31
C PHE A 36 19.84 -10.23 -2.41
N VAL A 37 21.04 -9.68 -2.66
CA VAL A 37 21.20 -8.23 -2.87
C VAL A 37 20.43 -7.75 -4.10
N TRP A 38 20.49 -8.51 -5.20
CA TRP A 38 19.73 -8.20 -6.40
C TRP A 38 18.22 -8.23 -6.16
N LEU A 39 17.72 -9.28 -5.51
CA LEU A 39 16.30 -9.42 -5.18
C LEU A 39 15.81 -8.33 -4.25
N TYR A 40 16.61 -7.94 -3.25
CA TYR A 40 16.27 -6.88 -2.32
C TYR A 40 16.03 -5.54 -3.04
N GLN A 41 16.89 -5.20 -4.00
CA GLN A 41 16.72 -3.98 -4.81
C GLN A 41 15.48 -4.04 -5.72
N LEU A 42 15.12 -5.22 -6.20
CA LEU A 42 13.95 -5.39 -7.06
C LEU A 42 12.62 -5.26 -6.28
N GLN A 43 12.60 -5.66 -5.01
CA GLN A 43 11.40 -5.69 -4.18
C GLN A 43 10.78 -4.31 -3.96
N GLU A 44 11.58 -3.27 -3.75
CA GLU A 44 11.07 -1.93 -3.44
C GLU A 44 10.22 -1.36 -4.58
N LYS A 45 10.73 -1.48 -5.82
CA LYS A 45 10.01 -1.02 -7.01
C LYS A 45 8.70 -1.80 -7.19
N GLN A 46 8.74 -3.11 -7.05
CA GLN A 46 7.57 -3.98 -7.22
C GLN A 46 6.51 -3.74 -6.15
N ALA A 47 6.93 -3.47 -4.90
CA ALA A 47 6.01 -3.17 -3.81
C ALA A 47 5.25 -1.86 -4.07
N MET A 48 5.94 -0.82 -4.55
CA MET A 48 5.29 0.46 -4.87
C MET A 48 4.33 0.34 -6.05
N GLU A 49 4.75 -0.31 -7.14
CA GLU A 49 3.91 -0.55 -8.31
C GLU A 49 2.65 -1.35 -7.94
N GLN A 50 2.78 -2.32 -7.03
CA GLN A 50 1.64 -3.07 -6.52
C GLN A 50 0.66 -2.19 -5.73
N VAL A 51 1.17 -1.28 -4.88
CA VAL A 51 0.33 -0.33 -4.14
C VAL A 51 -0.43 0.60 -5.10
N GLU A 52 0.23 1.09 -6.15
CA GLU A 52 -0.39 1.94 -7.16
C GLU A 52 -1.50 1.23 -7.93
N VAL A 53 -1.26 -0.01 -8.38
CA VAL A 53 -2.27 -0.83 -9.08
C VAL A 53 -3.46 -1.12 -8.16
N GLN A 54 -3.21 -1.44 -6.89
CA GLN A 54 -4.28 -1.68 -5.91
C GLN A 54 -5.10 -0.41 -5.63
N ALA A 55 -4.44 0.73 -5.40
CA ALA A 55 -5.11 2.01 -5.19
C ALA A 55 -5.99 2.38 -6.40
N SER A 56 -5.47 2.20 -7.62
CA SER A 56 -6.19 2.46 -8.86
C SER A 56 -7.39 1.54 -9.04
N ALA A 57 -7.27 0.25 -8.71
CA ALA A 57 -8.36 -0.70 -8.77
C ALA A 57 -9.49 -0.34 -7.78
N LEU A 58 -9.14 0.00 -6.54
CA LEU A 58 -10.11 0.39 -5.50
C LEU A 58 -10.83 1.70 -5.86
N LEU A 59 -10.11 2.69 -6.39
CA LEU A 59 -10.71 3.93 -6.89
C LEU A 59 -11.69 3.65 -8.04
N THR A 60 -11.29 2.79 -8.98
CA THR A 60 -12.14 2.39 -10.11
C THR A 60 -13.42 1.70 -9.64
N GLU A 61 -13.33 0.80 -8.67
CA GLU A 61 -14.50 0.16 -8.06
C GLU A 61 -15.45 1.19 -7.43
N MET A 62 -14.93 2.15 -6.67
CA MET A 62 -15.73 3.23 -6.10
C MET A 62 -16.44 4.07 -7.18
N MET A 63 -15.74 4.40 -8.26
CA MET A 63 -16.32 5.15 -9.38
C MET A 63 -17.44 4.37 -10.07
N ILE A 64 -17.25 3.06 -10.31
CA ILE A 64 -18.29 2.19 -10.88
C ILE A 64 -19.54 2.20 -10.00
N VAL A 65 -19.39 2.08 -8.67
CA VAL A 65 -20.53 2.14 -7.74
C VAL A 65 -21.22 3.50 -7.82
N ARG A 66 -20.46 4.60 -7.82
CA ARG A 66 -21.01 5.95 -7.95
C ARG A 66 -21.79 6.14 -9.25
N ASP A 67 -21.25 5.66 -10.37
CA ASP A 67 -21.88 5.80 -11.68
C ASP A 67 -23.13 4.93 -11.78
N TRP A 68 -23.11 3.72 -11.21
CA TRP A 68 -24.31 2.89 -11.06
C TRP A 68 -25.40 3.64 -10.28
N VAL A 69 -25.08 4.27 -9.14
CA VAL A 69 -26.06 5.07 -8.39
C VAL A 69 -26.61 6.24 -9.24
N ALA A 70 -25.77 6.85 -10.06
CA ALA A 70 -26.17 7.97 -10.92
C ALA A 70 -27.10 7.53 -12.05
N GLU A 71 -26.80 6.39 -12.68
CA GLU A 71 -27.58 5.83 -13.79
C GLU A 71 -29.00 5.44 -13.36
N TYR A 72 -29.15 4.90 -12.15
CA TYR A 72 -30.43 4.44 -11.62
C TYR A 72 -31.21 5.51 -10.84
N GLY A 73 -30.70 6.76 -10.78
CA GLY A 73 -31.44 7.88 -10.22
C GLY A 73 -31.48 7.92 -8.68
N ASP A 74 -30.34 7.67 -8.05
CA ASP A 74 -30.09 7.69 -6.59
C ASP A 74 -30.48 6.41 -5.83
N VAL A 75 -29.96 6.28 -4.61
CA VAL A 75 -30.36 5.21 -3.67
C VAL A 75 -31.45 5.71 -2.75
N TRP A 76 -32.50 4.92 -2.58
CA TRP A 76 -33.64 5.23 -1.70
C TRP A 76 -33.70 4.23 -0.55
N THR A 77 -33.91 4.71 0.67
CA THR A 77 -33.95 3.89 1.88
C THR A 77 -35.02 4.41 2.84
N THR A 78 -35.61 3.53 3.64
CA THR A 78 -36.52 3.91 4.73
C THR A 78 -35.78 4.25 6.02
N GLN A 79 -34.47 3.98 6.08
CA GLN A 79 -33.61 4.27 7.22
C GLN A 79 -32.78 5.51 6.93
N PRO A 80 -32.93 6.60 7.72
CA PRO A 80 -32.06 7.76 7.57
C PRO A 80 -30.64 7.38 8.03
N GLY A 81 -29.66 7.50 7.13
CA GLY A 81 -28.24 7.41 7.48
C GLY A 81 -27.72 8.73 8.06
N GLU A 82 -26.40 8.93 8.12
CA GLU A 82 -25.85 10.25 8.50
C GLU A 82 -25.94 11.27 7.35
N LEU A 83 -25.70 10.81 6.12
CA LEU A 83 -25.77 11.60 4.89
C LEU A 83 -27.01 11.20 4.08
N TYR A 84 -28.03 12.05 4.04
CA TYR A 84 -29.23 11.85 3.24
C TYR A 84 -29.95 13.17 2.94
N VAL A 85 -30.85 13.12 1.94
CA VAL A 85 -31.87 14.14 1.71
C VAL A 85 -33.22 13.50 1.98
N GLU A 86 -34.08 14.19 2.72
CA GLU A 86 -35.45 13.73 2.93
C GLU A 86 -36.18 13.64 1.58
N GLY A 87 -36.70 12.45 1.30
CA GLY A 87 -37.41 12.12 0.07
C GLY A 87 -38.93 12.19 0.27
N ARG A 88 -39.67 11.61 -0.68
CA ARG A 88 -41.13 11.53 -0.61
C ARG A 88 -41.56 10.24 0.08
N ASP A 89 -42.73 10.27 0.71
CA ASP A 89 -43.45 9.08 1.17
C ASP A 89 -42.69 8.20 2.18
N GLY A 90 -41.91 8.84 3.06
CA GLY A 90 -41.16 8.16 4.13
C GLY A 90 -39.84 7.53 3.68
N PHE A 91 -39.40 7.81 2.45
CA PHE A 91 -38.09 7.43 1.96
C PHE A 91 -37.09 8.58 2.07
N TYR A 92 -35.83 8.23 2.27
CA TYR A 92 -34.67 9.10 2.23
C TYR A 92 -33.85 8.77 1.00
N ARG A 93 -33.34 9.81 0.34
CA ARG A 93 -32.57 9.71 -0.91
C ARG A 93 -31.09 9.99 -0.65
N LYS A 94 -30.22 9.20 -1.27
CA LYS A 94 -28.76 9.40 -1.27
C LYS A 94 -28.27 9.57 -2.70
N SER A 95 -27.74 10.76 -2.98
CA SER A 95 -27.12 11.06 -4.28
C SER A 95 -25.80 10.29 -4.48
N PRO A 96 -25.30 10.14 -5.72
CA PRO A 96 -24.01 9.52 -5.99
C PRO A 96 -22.88 10.08 -5.13
N GLY A 97 -22.81 11.41 -4.97
CA GLY A 97 -21.78 12.05 -4.14
C GLY A 97 -21.90 11.73 -2.65
N MET A 98 -23.13 11.55 -2.14
CA MET A 98 -23.35 11.13 -0.75
C MET A 98 -22.92 9.69 -0.51
N VAL A 99 -23.22 8.79 -1.46
CA VAL A 99 -22.77 7.39 -1.39
C VAL A 99 -21.24 7.32 -1.41
N THR A 100 -20.58 8.05 -2.32
CA THR A 100 -19.11 8.11 -2.35
C THR A 100 -18.52 8.63 -1.04
N LYS A 101 -19.10 9.70 -0.46
CA LYS A 101 -18.65 10.25 0.83
C LYS A 101 -18.81 9.25 1.97
N GLU A 102 -19.93 8.52 2.01
CA GLU A 102 -20.18 7.49 3.03
C GLU A 102 -19.20 6.31 2.90
N ILE A 103 -18.90 5.86 1.67
CA ILE A 103 -17.88 4.84 1.43
C ILE A 103 -16.51 5.34 1.93
N SER A 104 -16.13 6.58 1.60
CA SER A 104 -14.88 7.20 2.11
C SER A 104 -14.82 7.19 3.64
N LEU A 105 -15.89 7.59 4.34
CA LEU A 105 -15.94 7.55 5.81
C LEU A 105 -15.84 6.12 6.38
N LEU A 106 -16.50 5.15 5.74
CA LEU A 106 -16.43 3.74 6.14
C LEU A 106 -15.03 3.16 5.94
N THR A 107 -14.39 3.43 4.79
CA THR A 107 -13.02 2.99 4.53
C THR A 107 -12.05 3.63 5.53
N ASN A 108 -12.13 4.94 5.75
CA ASN A 108 -11.23 5.67 6.65
C ASN A 108 -11.33 5.18 8.11
N SER A 109 -12.46 4.57 8.50
CA SER A 109 -12.67 4.06 9.85
C SER A 109 -12.39 2.55 10.02
N ARG A 110 -12.34 1.78 8.92
CA ARG A 110 -12.25 0.31 8.96
C ARG A 110 -10.99 -0.26 8.34
N GLU A 111 -10.39 0.46 7.40
CA GLU A 111 -9.29 -0.03 6.57
C GLU A 111 -7.99 0.73 6.85
N ASN A 112 -6.87 0.15 6.39
CA ASN A 112 -5.52 0.74 6.55
C ASN A 112 -5.17 1.75 5.44
N PHE A 113 -6.16 2.21 4.69
CA PHE A 113 -6.02 3.22 3.65
C PHE A 113 -7.20 4.18 3.73
N GLN A 114 -7.06 5.33 3.08
CA GLN A 114 -8.06 6.38 3.15
C GLN A 114 -8.41 6.91 1.77
N PHE A 115 -9.67 7.29 1.59
CA PHE A 115 -10.12 8.07 0.46
C PHE A 115 -10.45 9.48 0.94
N HIS A 116 -9.89 10.48 0.27
CA HIS A 116 -10.28 11.86 0.43
C HIS A 116 -10.78 12.39 -0.92
N ILE A 117 -12.02 12.88 -0.91
CA ILE A 117 -12.66 13.43 -2.10
C ILE A 117 -12.36 14.92 -2.13
N THR A 118 -11.62 15.38 -3.14
CA THR A 118 -11.22 16.78 -3.26
C THR A 118 -11.34 17.30 -4.71
N SER A 119 -11.33 18.62 -4.88
CA SER A 119 -11.40 19.29 -6.18
C SER A 119 -10.86 20.73 -6.08
N LEU A 120 -10.47 21.30 -7.23
CA LEU A 120 -10.12 22.72 -7.32
C LEU A 120 -11.34 23.64 -7.19
N ASP A 121 -12.50 23.19 -7.69
CA ASP A 121 -13.79 23.87 -7.53
C ASP A 121 -14.60 23.20 -6.41
N LEU A 122 -14.60 23.82 -5.22
CA LEU A 122 -15.16 23.22 -4.01
C LEU A 122 -16.67 23.47 -3.91
N LYS A 123 -17.44 22.38 -3.96
CA LYS A 123 -18.87 22.39 -3.59
C LYS A 123 -19.09 22.24 -2.08
N ASN A 124 -18.18 21.56 -1.39
CA ASN A 124 -18.16 21.40 0.06
C ASN A 124 -16.78 21.89 0.57
N PRO A 125 -16.70 22.88 1.47
CA PRO A 125 -15.44 23.36 2.04
C PRO A 125 -14.61 22.28 2.74
N GLU A 126 -15.23 21.22 3.27
CA GLU A 126 -14.52 20.10 3.92
C GLU A 126 -13.68 19.26 2.95
N ASN A 127 -13.93 19.39 1.64
CA ASN A 127 -13.18 18.69 0.60
C ASN A 127 -11.99 19.51 0.09
N ALA A 128 -11.57 20.57 0.81
CA ALA A 128 -10.44 21.39 0.43
C ALA A 128 -9.15 20.53 0.36
N PRO A 129 -8.39 20.60 -0.76
CA PRO A 129 -7.18 19.81 -0.90
C PRO A 129 -6.12 20.27 0.09
N ASP A 130 -5.33 19.33 0.61
CA ASP A 130 -4.07 19.64 1.28
C ASP A 130 -2.96 20.03 0.28
N SER A 131 -1.75 20.30 0.76
CA SER A 131 -0.64 20.69 -0.11
C SER A 131 -0.22 19.61 -1.11
N PHE A 132 -0.32 18.33 -0.73
CA PHE A 132 0.01 17.21 -1.60
C PHE A 132 -1.08 17.03 -2.66
N GLU A 133 -2.34 17.07 -2.26
CA GLU A 133 -3.49 16.92 -3.15
C GLU A 133 -3.61 18.08 -4.13
N LEU A 134 -3.36 19.31 -3.68
CA LEU A 134 -3.37 20.48 -4.54
C LEU A 134 -2.32 20.37 -5.63
N HIS A 135 -1.13 19.87 -5.29
CA HIS A 135 -0.08 19.63 -6.26
C HIS A 135 -0.50 18.56 -7.28
N ALA A 136 -1.04 17.43 -6.82
CA ALA A 136 -1.55 16.37 -7.69
C ALA A 136 -2.67 16.85 -8.64
N LEU A 137 -3.57 17.72 -8.16
CA LEU A 137 -4.65 18.30 -8.97
C LEU A 137 -4.16 19.32 -10.01
N MET A 138 -3.00 19.95 -9.80
CA MET A 138 -2.41 20.90 -10.73
C MET A 138 -1.52 20.23 -11.79
N GLU A 139 -0.95 19.07 -11.47
CA GLU A 139 -0.06 18.31 -12.36
C GLU A 139 -0.79 17.30 -13.26
N GLY A 140 -2.01 16.90 -12.88
CA GLY A 140 -2.89 16.03 -13.67
C GLY A 140 -3.63 16.75 -14.79
#